data_AF-C9PRH1-F1
#
_entry.id   AF-C9PRH1-F1
#
_cell.length_a   1.000
_cell.length_b   1.000
_cell.length_c   1.000
_cell.angle_alpha   90.00
_cell.angle_beta   90.00
_cell.angle_gamma   90.00
#
_symmetry.space_group_name_H-M   'P 1'
#
loop_
_entity.id
_entity.type
_entity.pdbx_description
1 polymer ?
#
loop_
_entity_poly.entity_id
_entity_poly.type
_entity_poly.pdbx_seq_one_letter_code
_entity_poly.pdbx_strand_id
1 'polypeptide(L)'
;MRQYINKAMLISSVLALSACSNLSDMTSSTGTVSTSPAVTKALGIDLVSLEQQATGLKTFEYTYNQNNYVTYLSAQPELIKVQDAEGLSKFFYKSGKLLAVQDKSGVYQFGANSEVLSFNAQGKAQDVSTEKKSALSAKGAKLYKMMSYNRADGSAVNMKTGEQAKVNYLCIAKIQQVAGTQRVFRSPENAIVTASHIDATVRLNGNQYYKMNCQISANKVAKLTLMKK
;
A
#
# COMPACT_ATOMS: atom_id res chain seq x y z
N MET A 1 -43.39 -6.00 -63.21
CA MET A 1 -42.03 -6.44 -63.59
C MET A 1 -41.04 -5.34 -63.18
N ARG A 2 -39.90 -5.72 -62.59
CA ARG A 2 -38.76 -4.90 -62.09
C ARG A 2 -38.77 -4.53 -60.60
N GLN A 3 -38.28 -5.48 -59.82
CA GLN A 3 -37.53 -5.31 -58.58
C GLN A 3 -36.25 -4.50 -58.84
N TYR A 4 -35.81 -3.62 -57.94
CA TYR A 4 -34.39 -3.27 -57.74
C TYR A 4 -34.15 -2.83 -56.28
N ILE A 5 -33.61 -3.72 -55.45
CA ILE A 5 -32.21 -3.81 -54.94
C ILE A 5 -31.93 -2.89 -53.74
N ASN A 6 -31.76 -3.56 -52.59
CA ASN A 6 -31.22 -3.07 -51.33
C ASN A 6 -29.77 -2.56 -51.46
N LYS A 7 -29.44 -1.47 -50.75
CA LYS A 7 -28.08 -1.20 -50.28
C LYS A 7 -28.13 -0.70 -48.84
N ALA A 8 -27.96 -1.62 -47.89
CA ALA A 8 -27.66 -1.29 -46.51
C ALA A 8 -26.15 -1.01 -46.42
N MET A 9 -25.78 0.23 -46.05
CA MET A 9 -24.42 0.58 -45.69
C MET A 9 -24.17 0.11 -44.24
N LEU A 10 -23.31 -0.88 -44.07
CA LEU A 10 -22.75 -1.26 -42.77
C LEU A 10 -21.55 -0.34 -42.47
N ILE A 11 -21.70 0.53 -41.48
CA ILE A 11 -20.60 1.33 -40.92
C ILE A 11 -19.91 0.45 -39.86
N SER A 12 -18.81 -0.19 -40.25
CA SER A 12 -17.89 -0.86 -39.31
C SER A 12 -17.20 0.19 -38.44
N SER A 13 -17.70 0.36 -37.21
CA SER A 13 -17.00 1.11 -36.18
C SER A 13 -16.10 0.16 -35.40
N VAL A 14 -14.78 0.33 -35.55
CA VAL A 14 -13.78 -0.34 -34.71
C VAL A 14 -13.84 0.34 -33.34
N LEU A 15 -14.52 -0.29 -32.38
CA LEU A 15 -14.36 0.04 -30.97
C LEU A 15 -12.96 -0.41 -30.55
N ALA A 16 -12.02 0.53 -30.54
CA ALA A 16 -10.77 0.36 -29.82
C ALA A 16 -11.12 0.29 -28.31
N LEU A 17 -11.16 -0.92 -27.75
CA LEU A 17 -11.18 -1.10 -26.31
C LEU A 17 -9.85 -0.59 -25.76
N SER A 18 -9.85 0.64 -25.27
CA SER A 18 -8.87 1.09 -24.28
C SER A 18 -9.09 0.26 -23.02
N ALA A 19 -8.35 -0.85 -22.91
CA ALA A 19 -8.24 -1.60 -21.68
C ALA A 19 -7.53 -0.72 -20.64
N CYS A 20 -8.31 0.07 -19.90
CA CYS A 20 -7.89 0.50 -18.57
C CYS A 20 -7.65 -0.79 -17.79
N SER A 21 -6.40 -1.03 -17.41
CA SER A 21 -6.05 -2.15 -16.55
C SER A 21 -6.92 -2.07 -15.30
N ASN A 22 -7.84 -3.02 -15.17
CA ASN A 22 -8.64 -3.20 -13.97
C ASN A 22 -7.68 -3.35 -12.80
N LEU A 23 -7.62 -2.30 -11.98
CA LEU A 23 -7.14 -2.40 -10.62
C LEU A 23 -8.07 -3.42 -9.97
N SER A 24 -7.56 -4.63 -9.72
CA SER A 24 -8.35 -5.69 -9.10
C SER A 24 -8.96 -5.15 -7.83
N ASP A 25 -10.28 -5.00 -7.90
CA ASP A 25 -11.15 -4.62 -6.82
C ASP A 25 -10.81 -5.49 -5.62
N MET A 26 -10.27 -4.87 -4.59
CA MET A 26 -10.11 -5.45 -3.27
C MET A 26 -11.49 -5.44 -2.58
N THR A 27 -12.52 -5.97 -3.24
CA THR A 27 -13.82 -6.30 -2.64
C THR A 27 -13.76 -7.73 -2.14
N SER A 28 -12.93 -7.93 -1.11
CA SER A 28 -13.11 -9.05 -0.19
C SER A 28 -14.02 -8.56 0.93
N SER A 29 -15.26 -9.03 0.90
CA SER A 29 -16.27 -8.93 1.95
C SER A 29 -15.68 -9.19 3.33
N THR A 30 -15.30 -8.13 4.04
CA THR A 30 -14.96 -8.13 5.46
C THR A 30 -15.45 -6.80 6.03
N GLY A 31 -16.16 -6.87 7.17
CA GLY A 31 -16.91 -5.77 7.77
C GLY A 31 -16.16 -4.44 7.73
N THR A 32 -16.50 -3.61 6.74
CA THR A 32 -16.02 -2.25 6.70
C THR A 32 -16.83 -1.52 7.74
N VAL A 33 -16.18 -1.05 8.82
CA VAL A 33 -16.81 -0.10 9.75
C VAL A 33 -17.18 1.12 8.90
N SER A 34 -18.43 1.22 8.49
CA SER A 34 -18.93 2.40 7.78
C SER A 34 -18.88 3.54 8.77
N THR A 35 -18.05 4.55 8.52
CA THR A 35 -18.03 5.76 9.35
C THR A 35 -19.35 6.46 9.15
N SER A 36 -20.28 6.24 10.08
CA SER A 36 -21.55 6.97 10.12
C SER A 36 -21.26 8.48 10.14
N PRO A 37 -22.10 9.32 9.50
CA PRO A 37 -22.00 10.78 9.59
C PRO A 37 -21.89 11.30 11.04
N ALA A 38 -22.46 10.57 12.00
CA ALA A 38 -22.34 10.87 13.43
C ALA A 38 -20.91 10.75 13.96
N VAL A 39 -20.15 9.75 13.49
CA VAL A 39 -18.73 9.54 13.84
C VAL A 39 -17.86 10.63 13.21
N THR A 40 -18.10 10.97 11.94
CA THR A 40 -17.41 12.07 11.25
C THR A 40 -17.60 13.41 11.98
N LYS A 41 -18.83 13.71 12.40
CA LYS A 41 -19.14 14.95 13.13
C LYS A 41 -18.52 14.99 14.52
N ALA A 42 -18.48 13.86 15.22
CA ALA A 42 -17.90 13.78 16.58
C ALA A 42 -16.37 13.82 16.58
N LEU A 43 -15.73 13.26 15.55
CA LEU A 43 -14.28 13.28 15.38
C LEU A 43 -13.76 14.61 14.78
N GLY A 44 -14.62 15.35 14.06
CA GLY A 44 -14.20 16.51 13.28
C GLY A 44 -13.23 16.14 12.13
N ILE A 45 -13.17 14.86 11.76
CA ILE A 45 -12.40 14.34 10.63
C ILE A 45 -13.27 13.40 9.78
N ASP A 46 -13.20 13.59 8.47
CA ASP A 46 -13.90 12.73 7.50
C ASP A 46 -12.92 11.71 6.91
N LEU A 47 -12.95 10.49 7.46
CA LEU A 47 -12.07 9.40 7.01
C LEU A 47 -12.35 8.99 5.55
N VAL A 48 -13.59 9.14 5.06
CA VAL A 48 -13.94 8.79 3.68
C VAL A 48 -13.28 9.79 2.73
N SER A 49 -13.39 11.09 3.05
CA SER A 49 -12.72 12.15 2.28
C SER A 49 -11.20 11.99 2.29
N LEU A 50 -10.60 11.70 3.45
CA LEU A 50 -9.16 11.45 3.56
C LEU A 50 -8.71 10.25 2.72
N GLU A 51 -9.49 9.17 2.71
CA GLU A 51 -9.18 8.01 1.88
C GLU A 51 -9.27 8.32 0.39
N GLN A 52 -10.34 9.00 -0.05
CA GLN A 52 -10.49 9.42 -1.46
C GLN A 52 -9.34 10.32 -1.91
N GLN A 53 -8.94 11.28 -1.07
CA GLN A 53 -7.79 12.14 -1.34
C GLN A 53 -6.50 11.31 -1.47
N ALA A 54 -6.27 10.38 -0.55
CA ALA A 54 -5.08 9.55 -0.56
C ALA A 54 -5.01 8.63 -1.78
N THR A 55 -6.15 8.12 -2.27
CA THR A 55 -6.17 7.21 -3.44
C THR A 55 -5.68 7.83 -4.75
N GLY A 56 -5.57 9.16 -4.83
CA GLY A 56 -4.94 9.85 -5.98
C GLY A 56 -3.42 9.94 -5.90
N LEU A 57 -2.79 9.49 -4.81
CA LEU A 57 -1.35 9.59 -4.58
C LEU A 57 -0.57 8.41 -5.16
N LYS A 58 0.77 8.51 -5.13
CA LYS A 58 1.64 7.41 -5.56
C LYS A 58 1.55 6.25 -4.56
N THR A 59 1.52 5.04 -5.09
CA THR A 59 1.36 3.84 -4.28
C THR A 59 2.66 3.06 -4.13
N PHE A 60 2.87 2.48 -2.95
CA PHE A 60 3.80 1.37 -2.76
C PHE A 60 3.04 0.19 -2.15
N GLU A 61 3.13 -0.96 -2.82
CA GLU A 61 2.55 -2.23 -2.40
C GLU A 61 3.62 -3.14 -1.81
N TYR A 62 3.31 -3.72 -0.65
CA TYR A 62 4.15 -4.72 -0.02
C TYR A 62 3.33 -5.94 0.38
N THR A 63 3.75 -7.12 -0.07
CA THR A 63 3.18 -8.40 0.36
C THR A 63 4.24 -9.15 1.15
N TYR A 64 3.91 -9.53 2.38
CA TYR A 64 4.74 -10.37 3.23
C TYR A 64 3.97 -11.60 3.67
N ASN A 65 4.30 -12.74 3.08
CA ASN A 65 3.50 -13.98 3.22
C ASN A 65 2.03 -13.71 2.88
N GLN A 66 1.13 -13.81 3.87
CA GLN A 66 -0.32 -13.62 3.70
C GLN A 66 -0.77 -12.18 3.96
N ASN A 67 0.12 -11.31 4.46
CA ASN A 67 -0.21 -9.93 4.78
C ASN A 67 0.04 -9.02 3.58
N ASN A 68 -0.90 -8.12 3.32
CA ASN A 68 -0.78 -7.11 2.28
C ASN A 68 -0.80 -5.71 2.88
N TYR A 69 0.09 -4.87 2.41
CA TYR A 69 0.24 -3.49 2.82
C TYR A 69 0.19 -2.62 1.57
N VAL A 70 -0.65 -1.59 1.59
CA VAL A 70 -0.74 -0.59 0.52
C VAL A 70 -0.57 0.77 1.15
N THR A 71 0.45 1.51 0.74
CA THR A 71 0.65 2.88 1.20
C THR A 71 0.46 3.87 0.06
N TYR A 72 -0.16 4.99 0.39
CA TYR A 72 -0.38 6.13 -0.49
C TYR A 72 0.52 7.28 -0.01
N LEU A 73 1.35 7.78 -0.92
CA LEU A 73 2.52 8.60 -0.62
C LEU A 73 2.49 9.90 -1.44
N SER A 74 2.61 11.03 -0.76
CA SER A 74 2.99 12.31 -1.37
C SER A 74 4.52 12.51 -1.26
N ALA A 75 4.98 13.16 -0.19
CA ALA A 75 6.37 13.14 0.27
C ALA A 75 6.58 12.11 1.40
N GLN A 76 5.50 11.77 2.10
CA GLN A 76 5.45 10.82 3.22
C GLN A 76 4.13 10.04 3.16
N PRO A 77 3.97 8.95 3.93
CA PRO A 77 2.69 8.24 4.01
C PRO A 77 1.56 9.17 4.44
N GLU A 78 0.44 9.12 3.73
CA GLU A 78 -0.82 9.77 4.11
C GLU A 78 -1.88 8.73 4.50
N LEU A 79 -1.87 7.57 3.83
CA LEU A 79 -2.69 6.42 4.17
C LEU A 79 -1.86 5.14 4.05
N ILE A 80 -2.01 4.24 5.02
CA ILE A 80 -1.52 2.86 4.95
C ILE A 80 -2.71 1.93 5.21
N LYS A 81 -3.03 1.09 4.24
CA LYS A 81 -3.98 -0.02 4.38
C LYS A 81 -3.20 -1.29 4.71
N VAL A 82 -3.64 -2.01 5.72
CA VAL A 82 -3.07 -3.29 6.17
C VAL A 82 -4.16 -4.34 6.11
N GLN A 83 -3.96 -5.36 5.31
CA GLN A 83 -4.81 -6.55 5.27
C GLN A 83 -4.00 -7.70 5.88
N ASP A 84 -4.41 -8.16 7.04
CA ASP A 84 -3.84 -9.32 7.73
C ASP A 84 -4.96 -10.24 8.22
N ALA A 85 -4.62 -11.23 9.07
CA ALA A 85 -5.59 -12.16 9.63
C ALA A 85 -6.65 -11.49 10.53
N GLU A 86 -6.39 -10.30 11.05
CA GLU A 86 -7.35 -9.54 11.86
C GLU A 86 -8.37 -8.78 11.02
N GLY A 87 -8.11 -8.64 9.71
CA GLY A 87 -8.95 -7.93 8.74
C GLY A 87 -8.26 -6.70 8.16
N LEU A 88 -9.04 -5.84 7.50
CA LEU A 88 -8.56 -4.58 6.97
C LEU A 88 -8.44 -3.54 8.09
N SER A 89 -7.26 -2.94 8.21
CA SER A 89 -7.01 -1.76 9.03
C SER A 89 -6.49 -0.61 8.17
N LYS A 90 -6.90 0.62 8.47
CA LYS A 90 -6.45 1.84 7.78
C LYS A 90 -5.79 2.78 8.79
N PHE A 91 -4.59 3.24 8.46
CA PHE A 91 -3.81 4.17 9.26
C PHE A 91 -3.65 5.47 8.47
N PHE A 92 -4.21 6.56 8.99
CA PHE A 92 -4.20 7.88 8.37
C PHE A 92 -3.13 8.74 9.04
N TYR A 93 -2.38 9.47 8.24
CA TYR A 93 -1.28 10.32 8.69
C TYR A 93 -1.43 11.74 8.16
N LYS A 94 -1.00 12.71 8.96
CA LYS A 94 -0.89 14.11 8.55
C LYS A 94 0.41 14.68 9.08
N SER A 95 1.20 15.28 8.19
CA SER A 95 2.51 15.85 8.54
C SER A 95 3.43 14.85 9.28
N GLY A 96 3.39 13.58 8.86
CA GLY A 96 4.21 12.50 9.42
C GLY A 96 3.76 11.97 10.79
N LYS A 97 2.64 12.46 11.33
CA LYS A 97 2.05 12.00 12.59
C LYS A 97 0.81 11.16 12.32
N LEU A 98 0.58 10.15 13.16
CA LEU A 98 -0.64 9.34 13.12
C LEU A 98 -1.83 10.23 13.50
N LEU A 99 -2.80 10.36 12.59
CA LEU A 99 -4.02 11.15 12.77
C LEU A 99 -5.17 10.26 13.24
N ALA A 100 -5.37 9.13 12.57
CA ALA A 100 -6.45 8.21 12.89
C ALA A 100 -6.14 6.78 12.50
N VAL A 101 -6.79 5.84 13.18
CA VAL A 101 -6.82 4.42 12.82
C VAL A 101 -8.25 3.94 12.74
N GLN A 102 -8.56 3.20 11.68
CA GLN A 102 -9.80 2.45 11.55
C GLN A 102 -9.47 0.97 11.45
N ASP A 103 -10.08 0.16 12.31
CA ASP A 103 -9.97 -1.30 12.28
C ASP A 103 -11.36 -1.94 12.54
N LYS A 104 -11.40 -3.28 12.64
CA LYS A 104 -12.65 -4.03 12.93
C LYS A 104 -13.37 -3.62 14.22
N SER A 105 -12.64 -3.05 15.17
CA SER A 105 -13.16 -2.68 16.49
C SER A 105 -13.69 -1.25 16.54
N GLY A 106 -13.35 -0.42 15.55
CA GLY A 106 -13.88 0.94 15.44
C GLY A 106 -12.87 1.94 14.89
N VAL A 107 -13.02 3.19 15.31
CA VAL A 107 -12.22 4.33 14.87
C VAL A 107 -11.54 4.98 16.08
N TYR A 108 -10.27 5.34 15.91
CA TYR A 108 -9.40 5.95 16.92
C TYR A 108 -8.76 7.19 16.30
N GLN A 109 -9.06 8.38 16.82
CA GLN A 109 -8.40 9.62 16.41
C GLN A 109 -7.41 10.06 17.47
N PHE A 110 -6.21 10.37 17.02
CA PHE A 110 -5.09 10.79 17.86
C PHE A 110 -5.03 12.33 17.87
N GLY A 111 -5.27 12.91 19.03
CA GLY A 111 -5.20 14.34 19.28
C GLY A 111 -3.80 14.82 19.68
N ALA A 112 -3.71 16.10 20.04
CA ALA A 112 -2.56 16.61 20.77
C ALA A 112 -2.49 15.93 22.16
N ASN A 113 -1.29 15.77 22.72
CA ASN A 113 -1.08 15.23 24.08
C ASN A 113 -1.49 13.76 24.31
N SER A 114 -1.47 12.92 23.27
CA SER A 114 -1.80 11.48 23.37
C SER A 114 -3.25 11.19 23.75
N GLU A 115 -4.13 12.19 23.67
CA GLU A 115 -5.57 11.98 23.75
C GLU A 115 -6.04 11.15 22.55
N VAL A 116 -6.92 10.20 22.82
CA VAL A 116 -7.51 9.35 21.79
C VAL A 116 -9.02 9.39 21.93
N LEU A 117 -9.69 9.95 20.93
CA LEU A 117 -11.13 9.82 20.78
C LEU A 117 -11.41 8.49 20.09
N SER A 118 -12.26 7.66 20.69
CA SER A 118 -12.58 6.34 20.17
C SER A 118 -14.06 6.06 20.08
N PHE A 119 -14.45 5.46 18.96
CA PHE A 119 -15.81 5.02 18.68
C PHE A 119 -15.78 3.57 18.26
N ASN A 120 -16.71 2.76 18.75
CA ASN A 120 -16.82 1.36 18.36
C ASN A 120 -17.35 1.23 16.92
N ALA A 121 -17.45 -0.01 16.42
CA ALA A 121 -17.97 -0.30 15.08
C ALA A 121 -19.41 0.20 14.83
N GLN A 122 -20.20 0.42 15.89
CA GLN A 122 -21.55 0.97 15.84
C GLN A 122 -21.59 2.50 15.96
N GLY A 123 -20.43 3.16 16.05
CA GLY A 123 -20.32 4.61 16.16
C GLY A 123 -20.64 5.17 17.54
N LYS A 124 -20.66 4.35 18.58
CA LYS A 124 -20.80 4.81 19.98
C LYS A 124 -19.43 5.12 20.56
N ALA A 125 -19.32 6.24 21.27
CA ALA A 125 -18.11 6.56 22.02
C ALA A 125 -17.78 5.42 22.99
N GLN A 126 -16.50 5.08 23.07
CA GLN A 126 -15.99 4.07 23.98
C GLN A 126 -14.69 4.54 24.59
N ASP A 127 -14.45 4.18 25.84
CA ASP A 127 -13.12 4.26 26.42
C ASP A 127 -12.25 3.17 25.82
N VAL A 128 -11.00 3.52 25.53
CA VAL A 128 -10.01 2.56 25.06
C VAL A 128 -8.87 2.47 26.06
N SER A 129 -8.43 1.24 26.36
CA SER A 129 -7.39 1.00 27.35
C SER A 129 -6.06 1.64 26.93
N THR A 130 -5.23 2.00 27.91
CA THR A 130 -3.91 2.59 27.68
C THR A 130 -3.03 1.67 26.84
N GLU A 131 -3.13 0.36 27.05
CA GLU A 131 -2.40 -0.67 26.30
C GLU A 131 -2.78 -0.62 24.83
N LYS A 132 -4.08 -0.48 24.52
CA LYS A 132 -4.56 -0.40 23.15
C LYS A 132 -4.13 0.91 22.47
N LYS A 133 -4.20 2.06 23.16
CA LYS A 133 -3.68 3.34 22.64
C LYS A 133 -2.19 3.22 22.28
N SER A 134 -1.40 2.63 23.18
CA SER A 134 0.03 2.41 22.99
C SER A 134 0.32 1.46 21.83
N ALA A 135 -0.40 0.34 21.74
CA ALA A 135 -0.26 -0.64 20.67
C ALA A 135 -0.58 -0.06 19.29
N LEU A 136 -1.66 0.72 19.17
CA LEU A 136 -2.03 1.41 17.93
C LEU A 136 -0.97 2.44 17.52
N SER A 137 -0.48 3.24 18.48
CA SER A 137 0.58 4.22 18.24
C SER A 137 1.88 3.56 17.79
N ALA A 138 2.28 2.48 18.46
CA ALA A 138 3.48 1.71 18.10
C ALA A 138 3.36 1.03 16.73
N LYS A 139 2.20 0.42 16.43
CA LYS A 139 1.91 -0.17 15.11
C LYS A 139 1.95 0.91 14.02
N GLY A 140 1.34 2.08 14.27
CA GLY A 140 1.39 3.23 13.36
C GLY A 140 2.82 3.71 13.11
N ALA A 141 3.61 3.96 14.15
CA ALA A 141 5.02 4.37 14.01
C ALA A 141 5.86 3.34 13.24
N LYS A 142 5.67 2.05 13.52
CA LYS A 142 6.33 0.95 12.80
C LYS A 142 5.96 0.97 11.32
N LEU A 143 4.66 1.02 11.00
CA LEU A 143 4.16 1.06 9.63
C LEU A 143 4.68 2.28 8.88
N TYR A 144 4.66 3.46 9.50
CA TYR A 144 5.19 4.68 8.93
C TYR A 144 6.66 4.52 8.50
N LYS A 145 7.52 4.00 9.38
CA LYS A 145 8.93 3.74 9.06
C LYS A 145 9.10 2.71 7.96
N MET A 146 8.31 1.63 8.01
CA MET A 146 8.36 0.51 7.07
C MET A 146 7.96 0.93 5.65
N MET A 147 6.92 1.77 5.53
CA MET A 147 6.25 2.07 4.26
C MET A 147 6.63 3.42 3.66
N SER A 148 7.42 4.25 4.36
CA SER A 148 7.90 5.54 3.82
C SER A 148 8.87 5.37 2.64
N TYR A 149 9.15 6.46 1.93
CA TYR A 149 10.33 6.53 1.06
C TYR A 149 11.61 6.32 1.88
N ASN A 150 12.59 5.63 1.28
CA ASN A 150 13.92 5.49 1.86
C ASN A 150 14.92 6.39 1.12
N ARG A 151 16.16 6.41 1.61
CA ARG A 151 17.24 7.19 1.01
C ARG A 151 17.52 6.80 -0.46
N ALA A 152 17.40 5.51 -0.78
CA ALA A 152 17.64 5.01 -2.13
C ALA A 152 16.61 5.55 -3.14
N ASP A 153 15.34 5.68 -2.74
CA ASP A 153 14.27 6.27 -3.55
C ASP A 153 14.57 7.74 -3.93
N GLY A 154 15.33 8.46 -3.09
CA GLY A 154 15.75 9.85 -3.34
C GLY A 154 17.03 9.97 -4.16
N SER A 155 17.96 9.02 -4.05
CA SER A 155 19.25 9.06 -4.75
C SER A 155 19.22 8.44 -6.15
N ALA A 156 18.17 7.66 -6.49
CA ALA A 156 18.09 6.91 -7.74
C ALA A 156 18.16 7.78 -9.01
N VAL A 157 17.72 9.04 -8.95
CA VAL A 157 17.79 9.98 -10.07
C VAL A 157 19.25 10.31 -10.45
N ASN A 158 20.17 10.22 -9.48
CA ASN A 158 21.58 10.58 -9.67
C ASN A 158 22.48 9.37 -9.95
N MET A 159 21.91 8.16 -10.06
CA MET A 159 22.67 6.95 -10.28
C MET A 159 23.11 6.85 -11.75
N LYS A 160 24.43 6.87 -11.98
CA LYS A 160 25.06 6.68 -13.30
C LYS A 160 25.46 5.21 -13.56
N THR A 161 24.62 4.28 -13.13
CA THR A 161 24.84 2.84 -13.29
C THR A 161 23.81 2.27 -14.27
N GLY A 162 24.08 1.11 -14.88
CA GLY A 162 23.09 0.45 -15.75
C GLY A 162 21.77 0.17 -15.03
N GLU A 163 20.66 0.12 -15.78
CA GLU A 163 19.30 0.00 -15.23
C GLU A 163 19.14 -1.20 -14.28
N GLN A 164 19.72 -2.35 -14.62
CA GLN A 164 19.68 -3.54 -13.76
C GLN A 164 20.34 -3.30 -12.38
N ALA A 165 21.45 -2.56 -12.33
CA ALA A 165 22.14 -2.24 -11.08
C ALA A 165 21.31 -1.27 -10.23
N LYS A 166 20.64 -0.31 -10.87
CA LYS A 166 19.72 0.62 -10.23
C LYS A 166 18.50 -0.09 -9.64
N VAL A 167 17.87 -1.00 -10.39
CA VAL A 167 16.77 -1.83 -9.88
C VAL A 167 17.22 -2.64 -8.67
N ASN A 168 18.41 -3.27 -8.76
CA ASN A 168 18.96 -4.04 -7.65
C ASN A 168 19.17 -3.19 -6.39
N TYR A 169 19.77 -2.02 -6.55
CA TYR A 169 19.98 -1.08 -5.45
C TYR A 169 18.65 -0.68 -4.78
N LEU A 170 17.66 -0.26 -5.57
CA LEU A 170 16.34 0.15 -5.07
C LEU A 170 15.64 -0.99 -4.33
N CYS A 171 15.59 -2.18 -4.92
CA CYS A 171 14.93 -3.35 -4.34
C CYS A 171 15.59 -3.81 -3.04
N ILE A 172 16.92 -3.90 -3.00
CA ILE A 172 17.65 -4.31 -1.78
C ILE A 172 17.46 -3.29 -0.66
N ALA A 173 17.57 -1.99 -0.96
CA ALA A 173 17.33 -0.94 0.02
C ALA A 173 15.89 -0.97 0.57
N LYS A 174 14.90 -1.24 -0.29
CA LYS A 174 13.51 -1.37 0.15
C LYS A 174 13.31 -2.61 1.02
N ILE A 175 13.92 -3.74 0.69
CA ILE A 175 13.87 -4.96 1.52
C ILE A 175 14.47 -4.70 2.90
N GLN A 176 15.64 -4.05 2.96
CA GLN A 176 16.28 -3.69 4.23
C GLN A 176 15.35 -2.85 5.11
N GLN A 177 14.64 -1.89 4.52
CA GLN A 177 13.65 -1.07 5.19
C GLN A 177 12.46 -1.89 5.69
N VAL A 178 11.79 -2.66 4.82
CA VAL A 178 10.54 -3.34 5.19
C VAL A 178 10.77 -4.54 6.11
N ALA A 179 11.87 -5.26 5.93
CA ALA A 179 12.24 -6.41 6.76
C ALA A 179 13.02 -6.01 8.01
N GLY A 180 13.37 -4.73 8.16
CA GLY A 180 14.15 -4.22 9.31
C GLY A 180 15.53 -4.87 9.45
N THR A 181 16.17 -5.19 8.33
CA THR A 181 17.45 -5.91 8.30
C THR A 181 18.52 -5.12 7.57
N GLN A 182 19.78 -5.27 7.97
CA GLN A 182 20.91 -4.67 7.27
C GLN A 182 21.45 -5.55 6.15
N ARG A 183 21.22 -6.87 6.20
CA ARG A 183 21.84 -7.83 5.29
C ARG A 183 20.80 -8.56 4.46
N VAL A 184 20.91 -8.42 3.15
CA VAL A 184 20.10 -9.15 2.16
C VAL A 184 21.05 -9.90 1.26
N PHE A 185 21.02 -11.22 1.30
CA PHE A 185 21.82 -12.06 0.41
C PHE A 185 20.93 -12.57 -0.70
N ARG A 186 21.24 -12.19 -1.95
CA ARG A 186 20.52 -12.70 -3.12
C ARG A 186 21.23 -13.95 -3.62
N SER A 187 20.48 -15.03 -3.86
CA SER A 187 21.01 -16.21 -4.55
C SER A 187 21.07 -15.91 -6.06
N PRO A 188 22.27 -15.81 -6.66
CA PRO A 188 22.43 -15.36 -8.04
C PRO A 188 21.93 -16.38 -9.07
N GLU A 189 21.98 -17.66 -8.75
CA GLU A 189 21.74 -18.79 -9.66
C GLU A 189 20.32 -18.84 -10.25
N ASN A 190 19.35 -18.10 -9.70
CA ASN A 190 17.96 -18.09 -10.14
C ASN A 190 17.35 -16.69 -10.19
N ALA A 191 18.18 -15.65 -10.36
CA ALA A 191 17.71 -14.27 -10.38
C ALA A 191 17.39 -13.81 -11.80
N ILE A 192 16.15 -13.39 -12.06
CA ILE A 192 15.75 -12.67 -13.25
C ILE A 192 15.83 -11.18 -12.93
N VAL A 193 16.63 -10.42 -13.67
CA VAL A 193 16.80 -8.97 -13.48
C VAL A 193 16.53 -8.27 -14.81
N THR A 194 15.53 -7.40 -14.82
CA THR A 194 15.20 -6.54 -15.96
C THR A 194 15.46 -5.07 -15.62
N ALA A 195 15.12 -4.15 -16.52
CA ALA A 195 15.24 -2.72 -16.27
C ALA A 195 14.20 -2.19 -15.26
N SER A 196 13.15 -2.95 -14.94
CA SER A 196 12.07 -2.52 -14.05
C SER A 196 11.73 -3.52 -12.94
N HIS A 197 12.36 -4.70 -12.91
CA HIS A 197 11.91 -5.78 -12.05
C HIS A 197 13.02 -6.77 -11.68
N ILE A 198 12.89 -7.38 -10.50
CA ILE A 198 13.70 -8.52 -10.06
C ILE A 198 12.81 -9.61 -9.50
N ASP A 199 12.98 -10.82 -10.02
CA ASP A 199 12.57 -12.06 -9.36
C ASP A 199 13.79 -12.81 -8.87
N ALA A 200 13.84 -13.13 -7.58
CA ALA A 200 14.96 -13.87 -7.02
C ALA A 200 14.57 -14.67 -5.78
N THR A 201 15.49 -15.52 -5.35
CA THR A 201 15.50 -15.99 -3.96
C THR A 201 16.41 -15.09 -3.15
N VAL A 202 15.91 -14.60 -2.02
CA VAL A 202 16.70 -13.81 -1.06
C VAL A 202 16.73 -14.52 0.29
N ARG A 203 17.85 -14.37 0.97
CA ARG A 203 18.06 -14.83 2.33
C ARG A 203 18.12 -13.62 3.26
N LEU A 204 17.22 -13.60 4.23
CA LEU A 204 17.05 -12.54 5.23
C LEU A 204 17.30 -13.14 6.63
N ASN A 205 17.83 -12.34 7.56
CA ASN A 205 17.92 -12.67 8.99
C ASN A 205 18.48 -14.08 9.29
N GLY A 206 19.62 -14.42 8.71
CA GLY A 206 20.26 -15.73 8.90
C GLY A 206 19.84 -16.72 7.82
N ASN A 207 19.13 -17.80 8.19
CA ASN A 207 18.83 -18.93 7.30
C ASN A 207 17.39 -18.91 6.73
N GLN A 208 16.71 -17.77 6.77
CA GLN A 208 15.34 -17.66 6.24
C GLN A 208 15.38 -17.28 4.77
N TYR A 209 14.79 -18.12 3.92
CA TYR A 209 14.74 -17.93 2.48
C TYR A 209 13.36 -17.47 2.04
N TYR A 210 13.35 -16.51 1.11
CA TYR A 210 12.14 -15.93 0.57
C TYR A 210 12.20 -15.93 -0.96
N LYS A 211 11.08 -16.23 -1.60
CA LYS A 211 10.81 -15.82 -2.98
C LYS A 211 10.50 -14.32 -2.96
N MET A 212 11.25 -13.59 -3.76
CA MET A 212 11.15 -12.14 -3.88
C MET A 212 10.72 -11.78 -5.30
N ASN A 213 9.71 -10.92 -5.41
CA ASN A 213 9.37 -10.17 -6.62
C ASN A 213 9.42 -8.69 -6.26
N CYS A 214 10.24 -7.91 -6.96
CA CYS A 214 10.35 -6.48 -6.74
C CYS A 214 10.19 -5.75 -8.06
N GLN A 215 9.34 -4.73 -8.10
CA GLN A 215 9.06 -3.93 -9.28
C GLN A 215 9.27 -2.46 -8.96
N ILE A 216 9.96 -1.76 -9.87
CA ILE A 216 10.18 -0.33 -9.79
C ILE A 216 9.32 0.38 -10.84
N SER A 217 8.88 1.59 -10.50
CA SER A 217 8.24 2.51 -11.43
C SER A 217 8.95 3.86 -11.36
N ALA A 218 9.37 4.37 -12.52
CA ALA A 218 10.29 5.49 -12.68
C ALA A 218 11.62 5.29 -11.93
N ASN A 219 11.68 5.66 -10.65
CA ASN A 219 12.89 5.64 -9.82
C ASN A 219 12.64 5.14 -8.39
N LYS A 220 11.52 4.45 -8.17
CA LYS A 220 11.10 4.00 -6.84
C LYS A 220 10.52 2.60 -6.89
N VAL A 221 10.61 1.87 -5.79
CA VAL A 221 9.93 0.57 -5.66
C VAL A 221 8.42 0.82 -5.57
N ALA A 222 7.67 0.28 -6.54
CA ALA A 222 6.22 0.34 -6.59
C ALA A 222 5.58 -0.89 -5.96
N LYS A 223 6.23 -2.06 -6.11
CA LYS A 223 5.74 -3.33 -5.56
C LYS A 223 6.88 -4.19 -5.04
N LEU A 224 6.67 -4.80 -3.89
CA LEU A 224 7.58 -5.79 -3.32
C LEU A 224 6.78 -6.94 -2.71
N THR A 225 7.11 -8.16 -3.11
CA THR A 225 6.55 -9.37 -2.52
C THR A 225 7.69 -10.19 -1.92
N LEU A 226 7.51 -10.64 -0.69
CA LEU A 226 8.40 -11.55 0.03
C LEU A 226 7.56 -12.71 0.58
N MET A 227 7.70 -13.88 -0.05
CA MET A 227 7.02 -15.11 0.36
C MET A 227 8.06 -16.07 0.94
N LYS A 228 7.89 -16.48 2.20
CA LYS A 228 8.77 -17.47 2.80
C LYS A 228 8.72 -18.76 1.98
N LYS A 229 9.90 -19.34 1.69
CA LYS A 229 10.02 -20.66 1.07
C LYS A 229 9.72 -21.78 2.07
#